data_AF-A0A357R2V4-F1
#
_entry.id   AF-A0A357R2V4-F1
#
_cell.length_a   1.000
_cell.length_b   1.000
_cell.length_c   1.000
_cell.angle_alpha   90.00
_cell.angle_beta   90.00
_cell.angle_gamma   90.00
#
_symmetry.space_group_name_H-M   'P 1'
#
loop_
_entity.id
_entity.type
_entity.pdbx_description
1 polymer ?
#
loop_
_entity_poly.entity_id
_entity_poly.type
_entity_poly.pdbx_seq_one_letter_code
_entity_poly.pdbx_strand_id
1 'polypeptide(L)' 'MYNNMQDIVDAAKSLPNRQRLVVAAAQDPDVLEAVRDAVDWGIVSAILVGDPEKIAAIA' A
#
# COMPACT_ATOMS: atom_id res chain seq x y z
N MET A 1 -13.17 4.55 18.82
CA MET A 1 -12.34 3.34 19.04
C MET A 1 -12.66 2.39 17.89
N TYR A 2 -11.65 1.86 17.21
CA TYR A 2 -11.85 0.91 16.11
C TYR A 2 -12.10 -0.49 16.67
N ASN A 3 -13.09 -1.21 16.14
CA ASN A 3 -13.52 -2.53 16.65
C ASN A 3 -13.09 -3.67 15.73
N ASN A 4 -12.77 -3.36 14.47
CA ASN A 4 -12.35 -4.33 13.48
C ASN A 4 -11.38 -3.67 12.46
N MET A 5 -10.82 -4.48 11.56
CA MET A 5 -9.89 -4.04 10.53
C MET A 5 -10.53 -3.07 9.53
N GLN A 6 -11.82 -3.28 9.20
CA GLN A 6 -12.56 -2.44 8.26
C GLN A 6 -12.70 -1.01 8.78
N ASP A 7 -12.98 -0.84 10.08
CA ASP A 7 -13.08 0.50 10.70
C ASP A 7 -11.76 1.30 10.52
N ILE A 8 -10.62 0.60 10.58
CA ILE A 8 -9.30 1.22 10.40
C ILE A 8 -9.09 1.61 8.92
N VAL A 9 -9.46 0.73 7.99
CA VAL A 9 -9.36 1.00 6.54
C VAL A 9 -10.25 2.17 6.14
N ASP A 10 -11.48 2.22 6.65
CA ASP A 10 -12.43 3.30 6.34
C ASP A 10 -11.97 4.63 6.93
N ALA A 11 -11.41 4.62 8.15
CA ALA A 11 -10.78 5.79 8.73
C ALA A 11 -9.58 6.27 7.90
N ALA A 12 -8.74 5.35 7.42
CA ALA A 12 -7.59 5.69 6.59
C ALA A 12 -8.00 6.30 5.23
N LYS A 13 -9.08 5.79 4.61
CA LYS A 13 -9.67 6.35 3.38
C LYS A 13 -10.25 7.76 3.59
N SER A 14 -10.70 8.07 4.82
CA SER A 14 -11.29 9.38 5.14
C SER A 14 -10.26 10.49 5.39
N LEU A 15 -8.96 10.14 5.44
CA LEU A 15 -7.92 11.14 5.65
C LEU A 15 -7.81 12.08 4.45
N PRO A 16 -7.62 13.39 4.69
CA PRO A 16 -7.58 14.39 3.62
C PRO A 16 -6.36 14.25 2.71
N ASN A 17 -5.30 13.59 3.17
CA ASN A 17 -4.05 13.42 2.44
C ASN A 17 -3.63 11.94 2.44
N ARG A 18 -3.14 11.49 1.28
CA ARG A 18 -2.52 10.16 1.14
C ARG A 18 -1.28 10.06 2.01
N GLN A 19 -1.16 8.98 2.77
CA GLN A 19 0.03 8.71 3.57
C GLN A 19 1.17 8.25 2.67
N ARG A 20 2.41 8.64 2.97
CA ARG A 20 3.57 8.15 2.22
C ARG A 20 4.03 6.82 2.80
N LEU A 21 4.12 5.80 1.97
CA LEU A 21 4.57 4.45 2.34
C LEU A 21 5.82 4.10 1.55
N VAL A 22 6.88 3.64 2.22
CA VAL A 22 8.10 3.14 1.57
C VAL A 22 8.24 1.66 1.88
N VAL A 23 8.34 0.83 0.84
CA VAL A 23 8.48 -0.62 0.98
C VAL A 23 9.88 -1.03 0.52
N ALA A 24 10.67 -1.51 1.46
CA ALA A 24 11.97 -2.11 1.18
C ALA A 24 11.78 -3.55 0.69
N ALA A 25 12.52 -3.95 -0.35
CA ALA A 25 12.41 -5.25 -1.01
C ALA A 25 11.00 -5.55 -1.53
N ALA A 26 10.43 -4.62 -2.30
CA ALA A 26 9.06 -4.68 -2.81
C ALA A 26 8.74 -5.83 -3.80
N GLN A 27 9.69 -6.73 -4.08
CA GLN A 27 9.51 -7.88 -4.98
C GLN A 27 8.77 -9.08 -4.35
N ASP A 28 8.16 -8.90 -3.17
CA ASP A 28 7.30 -9.89 -2.54
C ASP A 28 5.86 -9.75 -3.08
N PRO A 29 5.25 -10.80 -3.67
CA PRO A 29 3.94 -10.71 -4.30
C PRO A 29 2.80 -10.27 -3.37
N ASP A 30 2.74 -10.83 -2.15
CA ASP A 30 1.66 -10.55 -1.20
C ASP A 30 1.76 -9.10 -0.69
N VAL A 31 3.00 -8.63 -0.49
CA VAL A 31 3.28 -7.24 -0.12
C VAL A 31 2.90 -6.29 -1.26
N LEU A 32 3.30 -6.61 -2.49
CA LEU A 32 3.04 -5.76 -3.65
C LEU A 32 1.54 -5.63 -3.93
N GLU A 33 0.79 -6.74 -3.84
CA GLU A 33 -0.68 -6.75 -3.95
C GLU A 33 -1.33 -5.86 -2.89
N ALA A 34 -0.94 -6.00 -1.62
CA ALA A 34 -1.49 -5.16 -0.55
C ALA A 34 -1.18 -3.67 -0.75
N VAL A 35 0.02 -3.34 -1.25
CA VAL A 35 0.41 -1.96 -1.55
C VAL A 35 -0.37 -1.40 -2.72
N ARG A 36 -0.56 -2.19 -3.79
CA ARG A 36 -1.38 -1.82 -4.96
C ARG A 36 -2.80 -1.48 -4.51
N ASP A 37 -3.44 -2.37 -3.76
CA ASP A 37 -4.80 -2.16 -3.28
C ASP A 37 -4.91 -0.90 -2.40
N ALA A 38 -3.90 -0.63 -1.55
CA ALA A 38 -3.86 0.58 -0.74
C ALA A 38 -3.68 1.88 -1.56
N VAL A 39 -2.94 1.82 -2.68
CA VAL A 39 -2.80 2.94 -3.63
C VAL A 39 -4.13 3.15 -4.37
N ASP A 40 -4.78 2.08 -4.84
CA ASP A 40 -6.06 2.14 -5.55
C ASP A 40 -7.19 2.67 -4.67
N TRP A 41 -7.19 2.30 -3.38
CA TRP A 41 -8.10 2.86 -2.39
C TRP A 41 -7.80 4.32 -2.02
N GLY A 42 -6.72 4.89 -2.56
CA GLY A 42 -6.32 6.27 -2.30
C GLY A 42 -5.81 6.52 -0.89
N ILE A 43 -5.40 5.47 -0.17
CA ILE A 43 -4.93 5.58 1.22
C ILE A 43 -3.46 6.02 1.25
N VAL A 44 -2.65 5.49 0.33
CA VAL A 44 -1.21 5.72 0.31
C VAL A 44 -0.67 6.19 -1.04
N SER A 45 0.48 6.85 -0.97
CA SER A 45 1.40 7.06 -2.09
C SER A 45 2.66 6.23 -1.80
N ALA A 46 2.86 5.16 -2.57
CA ALA A 46 3.91 4.19 -2.34
C ALA A 46 5.23 4.53 -3.07
N ILE A 47 6.36 4.25 -2.42
CA ILE A 47 7.70 4.22 -3.00
C ILE A 47 8.23 2.80 -2.84
N LEU A 48 8.42 2.12 -3.97
CA LEU A 48 8.93 0.76 -4.01
C LEU A 48 10.45 0.78 -4.15
N VAL A 49 11.15 0.09 -3.26
CA VAL A 49 12.62 0.01 -3.27
C VAL A 49 13.04 -1.44 -3.42
N GLY A 50 13.81 -1.75 -4.47
CA GLY A 50 14.24 -3.11 -4.78
C GLY A 50 14.71 -3.26 -6.21
N ASP A 51 14.69 -4.49 -6.71
CA ASP A 51 15.02 -4.81 -8.09
C ASP A 51 13.86 -4.41 -9.03
N PRO A 52 14.05 -3.41 -9.92
CA PRO A 52 12.97 -2.88 -10.74
C PRO A 52 12.41 -3.91 -11.72
N GLU A 53 13.21 -4.87 -12.21
CA GLU A 53 12.74 -5.90 -13.14
C GLU A 53 11.83 -6.90 -12.43
N LYS A 54 12.19 -7.29 -11.20
CA LYS A 54 11.37 -8.20 -10.38
C LYS A 54 10.08 -7.55 -9.91
N ILE A 55 10.13 -6.26 -9.58
CA ILE A 55 8.94 -5.50 -9.19
C ILE A 55 7.99 -5.36 -10.39
N ALA A 56 8.50 -5.00 -11.57
CA ALA A 56 7.68 -4.82 -12.78
C ALA A 56 7.11 -6.13 -13.34
N ALA A 57 7.70 -7.29 -13.02
CA ALA A 57 7.14 -8.59 -13.42
C ALA A 57 5.87 -8.98 -12.63
N ILE A 58 5.65 -8.36 -11.47
CA ILE A 58 4.54 -8.65 -10.56
C ILE A 58 3.51 -7.50 -10.58
N ALA A 59 3.94 -6.26 -10.86
CA ALA A 59 3.15 -5.02 -10.84
C ALA A 59 2.38 -4.75 -12.15
#